data_AF-A0A550H4Y5-F1
#
_entry.id   AF-A0A550H4Y5-F1
#
_cell.length_a   1.000
_cell.length_b   1.000
_cell.length_c   1.000
_cell.angle_alpha   90.00
_cell.angle_beta   90.00
_cell.angle_gamma   90.00
#
_symmetry.space_group_name_H-M   'P 1'
#
loop_
_entity.id
_entity.type
_entity.pdbx_description
1 polymer ?
#
loop_
_entity_poly.entity_id
_entity_poly.type
_entity_poly.pdbx_seq_one_letter_code
_entity_poly.pdbx_strand_id
1 'polypeptide(L)'
;MAPVSLVLLFGLIVFWGVSLQNVLSTKNKETTPQTSSPMSLGFILALLGSLGMFAEALALIALDLNGSIVIGLSLVEGLGAVLFFIGCLLHAWSVAVRGKNAVSWSMSEGQELITSGPYAVVRHPSYLAYMLMIIGVTAVWQVWFTFIPWVAIPGYYLVSKKEDALLLQHFDHRYSRYLERVGAFIPKLGGRREAQRDYPE
;
A
#
# COMPACT_ATOMS: atom_id res chain seq x y z
N MET A 1 2.29 21.34 -18.76
CA MET A 1 2.17 20.12 -17.95
C MET A 1 2.58 18.94 -18.80
N ALA A 2 3.64 18.25 -18.40
CA ALA A 2 4.19 17.10 -19.09
C ALA A 2 3.25 15.87 -19.01
N PRO A 3 3.32 14.94 -19.99
CA PRO A 3 2.57 13.68 -19.93
C PRO A 3 2.82 12.87 -18.65
N VAL A 4 4.06 12.89 -18.14
CA VAL A 4 4.42 12.23 -16.88
C VAL A 4 3.62 12.78 -15.70
N SER A 5 3.51 14.10 -15.58
CA SER A 5 2.71 14.75 -14.54
C SER A 5 1.23 14.39 -14.61
N LEU A 6 0.69 14.20 -15.82
CA LEU A 6 -0.69 13.74 -16.02
C LEU A 6 -0.89 12.33 -15.47
N VAL A 7 0.06 11.42 -15.72
CA VAL A 7 0.03 10.05 -15.20
C VAL A 7 0.09 10.04 -13.67
N LEU A 8 1.00 10.81 -13.08
CA LEU A 8 1.11 10.94 -11.62
C LEU A 8 -0.18 11.52 -11.00
N LEU A 9 -0.71 12.60 -11.58
CA LEU A 9 -1.95 13.23 -11.13
C LEU A 9 -3.13 12.25 -11.21
N PHE A 10 -3.27 11.54 -12.33
CA PHE A 10 -4.34 10.55 -12.49
C PHE A 10 -4.19 9.40 -11.49
N GLY A 11 -2.98 8.92 -11.25
CA GLY A 11 -2.69 7.93 -10.20
C GLY A 11 -3.08 8.42 -8.80
N LEU A 12 -2.78 9.67 -8.47
CA LEU A 12 -3.18 10.28 -7.19
C LEU A 12 -4.69 10.40 -7.05
N ILE A 13 -5.41 10.77 -8.13
CA ILE A 13 -6.87 10.84 -8.14
C ILE A 13 -7.47 9.45 -7.84
N VAL A 14 -6.96 8.40 -8.49
CA VAL A 14 -7.40 7.02 -8.23
C VAL A 14 -7.12 6.62 -6.79
N PHE A 15 -5.90 6.87 -6.31
CA PHE A 15 -5.47 6.54 -4.95
C PHE A 15 -6.37 7.21 -3.89
N TRP A 16 -6.54 8.53 -3.99
CA TRP A 16 -7.28 9.31 -3.00
C TRP A 16 -8.78 9.10 -3.13
N GLY A 17 -9.31 8.91 -4.33
CA GLY A 17 -10.73 8.60 -4.55
C GLY A 17 -11.14 7.32 -3.81
N VAL A 18 -10.39 6.23 -3.99
CA VAL A 18 -10.68 4.96 -3.32
C VAL A 18 -10.42 5.06 -1.80
N SER A 19 -9.35 5.74 -1.39
CA SER A 19 -9.03 5.89 0.04
C SER A 19 -10.08 6.72 0.79
N LEU A 20 -10.57 7.80 0.18
CA LEU A 20 -11.62 8.65 0.73
C LEU A 20 -12.95 7.90 0.81
N GLN A 21 -13.32 7.18 -0.24
CA GLN A 21 -14.53 6.35 -0.25
C GLN A 21 -14.49 5.31 0.88
N ASN A 22 -13.34 4.65 1.08
CA ASN A 22 -13.15 3.69 2.14
C ASN A 22 -13.35 4.31 3.54
N VAL A 23 -12.70 5.45 3.80
CA VAL A 23 -12.84 6.18 5.08
C VAL A 23 -14.29 6.60 5.33
N LEU A 24 -14.95 7.17 4.31
CA LEU A 24 -16.35 7.60 4.40
C LEU A 24 -17.30 6.43 4.65
N SER A 25 -17.06 5.28 4.01
CA SER A 25 -17.86 4.06 4.22
C SER A 25 -17.72 3.48 5.63
N THR A 26 -16.67 3.85 6.37
CA THR A 26 -16.40 3.33 7.73
C THR A 26 -16.75 4.28 8.87
N LYS A 27 -17.02 5.56 8.58
CA LYS A 27 -17.32 6.59 9.59
C LYS A 27 -18.56 6.33 10.45
N ASN A 28 -19.50 5.50 9.99
CA ASN A 28 -20.74 5.18 10.71
C ASN A 28 -20.64 3.97 11.65
N LYS A 29 -19.45 3.42 11.88
CA LYS A 29 -19.28 2.27 12.78
C LYS A 29 -18.66 2.71 14.10
N GLU A 30 -19.33 2.39 15.20
CA GLU A 30 -18.76 2.48 16.55
C GLU A 30 -17.56 1.54 16.63
N THR A 31 -16.36 2.10 16.51
CA THR A 31 -15.12 1.36 16.75
C THR A 31 -14.83 1.42 18.25
N THR A 32 -15.03 0.32 18.98
CA THR A 32 -14.57 0.21 20.35
C THR A 32 -13.03 0.24 20.34
N PRO A 33 -12.36 1.24 20.93
CA PRO A 33 -10.91 1.33 20.89
C PRO A 33 -10.33 0.32 21.88
N GLN A 34 -9.91 -0.85 21.39
CA GLN A 34 -9.37 -1.92 22.25
C GLN A 34 -7.90 -2.27 22.04
N THR A 35 -7.12 -1.46 21.33
CA THR A 35 -5.66 -1.54 21.41
C THR A 35 -5.03 -0.15 21.35
N SER A 36 -4.06 0.08 22.23
CA SER A 36 -3.22 1.28 22.18
C SER A 36 -2.54 1.33 20.81
N SER A 37 -2.67 2.48 20.13
CA SER A 37 -1.94 2.73 18.89
C SER A 37 -0.46 2.41 19.13
N PRO A 38 0.13 1.43 18.41
CA PRO A 38 1.54 1.20 18.53
C PRO A 38 2.17 2.31 17.73
N MET A 39 2.45 3.45 18.39
CA MET A 39 3.35 4.49 17.88
C MET A 39 4.78 3.94 17.88
N SER A 40 4.94 2.80 17.22
CA SER A 40 6.17 2.07 17.08
C SER A 40 6.98 2.70 15.99
N LEU A 41 8.30 2.58 16.11
CA LEU A 41 9.24 3.12 15.14
C LEU A 41 8.84 2.79 13.69
N GLY A 42 8.45 1.54 13.43
CA GLY A 42 7.99 1.11 12.10
C GLY A 42 6.80 1.93 11.55
N PHE A 43 5.80 2.20 12.40
CA PHE A 43 4.64 3.00 12.02
C PHE A 43 5.02 4.45 11.74
N ILE A 44 5.86 5.05 12.60
CA ILE A 44 6.33 6.44 12.42
C ILE A 44 7.11 6.56 11.11
N LEU A 45 8.04 5.64 10.85
CA LEU A 45 8.84 5.62 9.61
C LEU A 45 7.95 5.46 8.37
N ALA A 46 7.01 4.51 8.40
CA ALA A 46 6.05 4.29 7.32
C ALA A 46 5.20 5.54 7.06
N LEU A 47 4.67 6.17 8.12
CA LEU A 47 3.83 7.35 8.02
C LEU A 47 4.62 8.55 7.46
N LEU A 48 5.76 8.88 8.06
CA LEU A 48 6.55 10.04 7.64
C LEU A 48 7.05 9.90 6.21
N GLY A 49 7.55 8.74 5.82
CA GLY A 49 7.98 8.53 4.43
C GLY A 49 6.80 8.51 3.45
N SER A 50 5.62 7.97 3.83
CA SER A 50 4.42 8.07 2.98
C SER A 50 4.02 9.53 2.75
N LEU A 51 3.98 10.34 3.81
CA LEU A 51 3.65 11.76 3.72
C LEU A 51 4.69 12.52 2.88
N GLY A 52 5.97 12.21 3.06
CA GLY A 52 7.06 12.75 2.24
C GLY A 52 6.88 12.42 0.76
N MET A 53 6.59 11.17 0.42
CA MET A 53 6.35 10.76 -0.98
C MET A 53 5.17 11.50 -1.61
N PHE A 54 4.04 11.66 -0.89
CA PHE A 54 2.91 12.43 -1.41
C PHE A 54 3.23 13.91 -1.57
N ALA A 55 3.94 14.50 -0.61
CA ALA A 55 4.39 15.88 -0.70
C ALA A 55 5.31 16.07 -1.90
N GLU A 56 6.23 15.13 -2.15
CA GLU A 56 7.11 15.16 -3.31
C GLU A 56 6.36 15.02 -4.63
N ALA A 57 5.43 14.07 -4.74
CA ALA A 57 4.62 13.88 -5.95
C ALA A 57 3.80 15.15 -6.27
N LEU A 58 3.19 15.77 -5.26
CA LEU A 58 2.43 17.01 -5.43
C LEU A 58 3.33 18.20 -5.79
N ALA A 59 4.50 18.32 -5.13
CA ALA A 59 5.46 19.38 -5.43
C ALA A 59 5.97 19.27 -6.86
N LEU A 60 6.32 18.06 -7.32
CA LEU A 60 6.75 17.79 -8.68
C LEU A 60 5.67 18.19 -9.71
N ILE A 61 4.41 17.79 -9.49
CA ILE A 61 3.29 18.17 -10.36
C ILE A 61 3.11 19.70 -10.36
N ALA A 62 3.17 20.35 -9.20
CA ALA A 62 3.00 21.80 -9.08
C ALA A 62 4.12 22.59 -9.78
N LEU A 63 5.36 22.12 -9.67
CA LEU A 63 6.53 22.73 -10.31
C LEU A 63 6.51 22.55 -11.83
N ASP A 64 6.01 21.43 -12.34
CA ASP A 64 5.81 21.24 -13.79
C ASP A 64 4.62 22.07 -14.30
N LEU A 65 3.56 22.20 -13.51
CA LEU A 65 2.40 23.02 -13.83
C LEU A 65 2.73 24.51 -13.94
N ASN A 66 3.57 25.03 -13.05
CA ASN A 66 3.96 26.44 -13.05
C ASN A 66 5.18 26.73 -13.96
N GLY A 67 5.73 25.71 -14.63
CA GLY A 67 6.87 25.83 -15.54
C GLY A 67 8.23 26.03 -14.85
N SER A 68 8.33 25.83 -13.53
CA SER A 68 9.60 25.94 -12.79
C SER A 68 10.55 24.77 -13.07
N ILE A 69 9.99 23.61 -13.44
CA ILE A 69 10.74 22.47 -13.94
C ILE A 69 10.14 22.02 -15.27
N VAL A 70 10.94 21.32 -16.08
CA VAL A 70 10.48 20.65 -17.29
C VAL A 70 10.76 19.17 -17.11
N ILE A 71 9.71 18.36 -17.09
CA ILE A 71 9.84 16.89 -17.01
C ILE A 71 9.85 16.35 -18.44
N GLY A 72 10.88 15.58 -18.76
CA GLY A 72 11.04 14.95 -20.05
C GLY A 72 10.16 13.70 -20.21
N LEU A 73 10.44 12.96 -21.27
CA LEU A 73 9.89 11.63 -21.52
C LEU A 73 11.01 10.61 -21.70
N SER A 74 12.12 10.77 -20.96
CA SER A 74 13.19 9.79 -20.95
C SER A 74 12.67 8.42 -20.49
N LEU A 75 13.38 7.35 -20.84
CA LEU A 75 13.02 6.00 -20.42
C LEU A 75 12.84 5.90 -18.90
N VAL A 76 13.69 6.58 -18.12
CA VAL A 76 13.65 6.54 -16.66
C VAL A 76 12.41 7.26 -16.11
N GLU A 77 12.10 8.46 -16.62
CA GLU A 77 10.89 9.20 -16.21
C GLU A 77 9.62 8.44 -16.58
N GLY A 78 9.57 7.85 -17.79
CA GLY A 78 8.45 7.05 -18.25
C GLY A 78 8.24 5.79 -17.39
N LEU A 79 9.31 5.04 -17.11
CA LEU A 79 9.24 3.87 -16.23
C LEU A 79 8.85 4.25 -14.80
N GLY A 80 9.37 5.36 -14.28
CA GLY A 80 9.01 5.90 -12.97
C GLY A 80 7.53 6.23 -12.86
N ALA A 81 6.98 6.91 -13.87
CA ALA A 81 5.56 7.24 -13.95
C ALA A 81 4.68 5.98 -14.01
N VAL A 82 5.08 4.98 -14.80
CA VAL A 82 4.40 3.67 -14.88
C VAL A 82 4.42 2.94 -13.55
N LEU A 83 5.58 2.87 -12.87
CA LEU A 83 5.70 2.22 -11.57
C LEU A 83 4.82 2.90 -10.51
N PHE A 84 4.83 4.24 -10.48
CA PHE A 84 3.96 5.00 -9.59
C PHE A 84 2.49 4.68 -9.83
N PHE A 85 2.08 4.69 -11.10
CA PHE A 85 0.69 4.42 -11.48
C PHE A 85 0.27 2.99 -11.14
N ILE A 86 1.13 2.00 -11.37
CA ILE A 86 0.89 0.60 -10.95
C ILE A 86 0.74 0.53 -9.42
N GLY A 87 1.55 1.27 -8.67
CA GLY A 87 1.40 1.41 -7.22
C GLY A 87 0.01 1.93 -6.83
N CYS A 88 -0.44 3.03 -7.44
CA CYS A 88 -1.79 3.57 -7.20
C CYS A 88 -2.90 2.55 -7.50
N LEU A 89 -2.80 1.82 -8.62
CA LEU A 89 -3.78 0.78 -8.98
C LEU A 89 -3.75 -0.40 -8.02
N LEU A 90 -2.57 -0.86 -7.60
CA LEU A 90 -2.42 -1.96 -6.65
C LEU A 90 -3.01 -1.59 -5.29
N HIS A 91 -2.81 -0.35 -4.83
CA HIS A 91 -3.45 0.15 -3.61
C HIS A 91 -4.97 0.18 -3.76
N ALA A 92 -5.47 0.76 -4.85
CA ALA A 92 -6.91 0.81 -5.12
C ALA A 92 -7.54 -0.59 -5.14
N TRP A 93 -6.90 -1.56 -5.78
CA TRP A 93 -7.33 -2.96 -5.80
C TRP A 93 -7.31 -3.59 -4.41
N SER A 94 -6.25 -3.33 -3.64
CA SER A 94 -6.11 -3.82 -2.26
C SER A 94 -7.22 -3.30 -1.35
N VAL A 95 -7.54 -2.01 -1.45
CA VAL A 95 -8.63 -1.38 -0.68
C VAL A 95 -9.99 -1.92 -1.12
N ALA A 96 -10.22 -2.04 -2.44
CA ALA A 96 -11.48 -2.56 -2.97
C ALA A 96 -11.74 -4.01 -2.52
N VAL A 97 -10.72 -4.86 -2.53
CA VAL A 97 -10.82 -6.26 -2.06
C VAL A 97 -10.95 -6.33 -0.53
N ARG A 98 -10.25 -5.47 0.21
CA ARG A 98 -10.39 -5.41 1.67
C ARG A 98 -11.78 -4.99 2.12
N GLY A 99 -12.43 -4.11 1.36
CA GLY A 99 -13.79 -3.65 1.61
C GLY A 99 -14.02 -3.29 3.08
N LYS A 100 -15.03 -3.90 3.71
CA LYS A 100 -15.42 -3.61 5.10
C LYS A 100 -14.48 -4.19 6.17
N ASN A 101 -13.55 -5.08 5.80
CA ASN A 101 -12.56 -5.66 6.71
C ASN A 101 -11.28 -4.78 6.79
N ALA A 102 -11.35 -3.56 6.25
CA ALA A 102 -10.19 -2.70 6.01
C ALA A 102 -9.75 -1.81 7.19
N VAL A 103 -10.43 -1.76 8.34
CA VAL A 103 -10.34 -0.53 9.17
C VAL A 103 -9.92 -0.71 10.61
N SER A 104 -9.45 -1.87 11.07
CA SER A 104 -8.82 -1.84 12.39
C SER A 104 -7.79 -2.91 12.69
N TRP A 105 -6.71 -2.43 13.30
CA TRP A 105 -5.85 -3.20 14.18
C TRP A 105 -6.62 -3.85 15.35
N SER A 106 -7.87 -3.45 15.59
CA SER A 106 -8.81 -4.23 16.39
C SER A 106 -9.40 -5.34 15.53
N MET A 107 -8.99 -6.57 15.81
CA MET A 107 -9.59 -7.74 15.19
C MET A 107 -10.98 -7.90 15.81
N SER A 108 -12.02 -7.50 15.07
CA SER A 108 -13.40 -7.71 15.51
C SER A 108 -13.78 -9.19 15.36
N GLU A 109 -14.70 -9.67 16.19
CA GLU A 109 -15.13 -11.09 16.19
C GLU A 109 -15.70 -11.57 14.84
N GLY A 110 -16.05 -10.67 13.92
CA GLY A 110 -16.52 -10.98 12.57
C GLY A 110 -15.52 -10.70 11.44
N GLN A 111 -14.23 -10.50 11.74
CA GLN A 111 -13.23 -10.22 10.71
C GLN A 111 -12.89 -11.49 9.92
N GLU A 112 -13.07 -11.45 8.60
CA GLU A 112 -12.67 -12.55 7.72
C GLU A 112 -11.21 -12.44 7.24
N LEU A 113 -10.55 -13.58 7.08
CA LEU A 113 -9.21 -13.65 6.50
C LEU A 113 -9.28 -13.52 4.96
N ILE A 114 -8.82 -12.39 4.44
CA ILE A 114 -8.81 -12.12 3.00
C ILE A 114 -7.56 -12.72 2.36
N THR A 115 -7.78 -13.62 1.41
CA THR A 115 -6.72 -14.31 0.64
C THR A 115 -6.92 -14.24 -0.88
N SER A 116 -7.87 -13.41 -1.34
CA SER A 116 -8.24 -13.24 -2.75
C SER A 116 -7.70 -11.94 -3.35
N GLY A 117 -7.82 -11.79 -4.67
CA GLY A 117 -7.34 -10.59 -5.37
C GLY A 117 -5.81 -10.42 -5.23
N PRO A 118 -5.29 -9.23 -4.89
CA PRO A 118 -3.84 -9.02 -4.77
C PRO A 118 -3.24 -9.78 -3.58
N TYR A 119 -4.06 -10.11 -2.57
CA TYR A 119 -3.69 -10.94 -1.42
C TYR A 119 -3.37 -12.39 -1.82
N ALA A 120 -3.89 -12.88 -2.95
CA ALA A 120 -3.51 -14.20 -3.46
C ALA A 120 -2.05 -14.25 -3.96
N VAL A 121 -1.43 -13.10 -4.22
CA VAL A 121 -0.10 -12.96 -4.84
C VAL A 121 0.94 -12.54 -3.81
N VAL A 122 0.63 -11.52 -3.00
CA VAL A 122 1.48 -11.05 -1.90
C VAL A 122 0.61 -10.71 -0.69
N ARG A 123 1.09 -10.93 0.53
CA ARG A 123 0.29 -10.73 1.74
C ARG A 123 0.06 -9.26 2.06
N HIS A 124 0.99 -8.39 1.64
CA HIS A 124 1.01 -6.97 1.98
C HIS A 124 0.97 -6.06 0.73
N PRO A 125 -0.06 -6.17 -0.13
CA PRO A 125 -0.09 -5.50 -1.43
C PRO A 125 -0.20 -3.97 -1.32
N SER A 126 -0.88 -3.42 -0.29
CA SER A 126 -0.89 -1.97 -0.06
C SER A 126 0.50 -1.43 0.30
N TYR A 127 1.28 -2.15 1.12
CA TYR A 127 2.65 -1.74 1.43
C TYR A 127 3.58 -1.86 0.22
N LEU A 128 3.42 -2.91 -0.58
CA LEU A 128 4.11 -3.01 -1.86
C LEU A 128 3.75 -1.83 -2.79
N ALA A 129 2.47 -1.44 -2.85
CA ALA A 129 2.02 -0.29 -3.63
C ALA A 129 2.73 1.00 -3.22
N TYR A 130 2.84 1.30 -1.92
CA TYR A 130 3.59 2.46 -1.47
C TYR A 130 5.08 2.39 -1.83
N MET A 131 5.72 1.22 -1.72
CA MET A 131 7.11 1.05 -2.15
C MET A 131 7.30 1.35 -3.65
N LEU A 132 6.37 0.88 -4.50
CA LEU A 132 6.38 1.17 -5.93
C LEU A 132 6.19 2.67 -6.22
N MET A 133 5.33 3.35 -5.46
CA MET A 133 5.12 4.80 -5.58
C MET A 133 6.38 5.59 -5.19
N ILE A 134 7.05 5.22 -4.10
CA ILE A 134 8.32 5.84 -3.69
C ILE A 134 9.36 5.71 -4.82
N ILE A 135 9.56 4.49 -5.33
CA ILE A 135 10.51 4.23 -6.43
C ILE A 135 10.13 5.04 -7.67
N GLY A 136 8.84 5.12 -7.99
CA GLY A 136 8.31 5.87 -9.12
C GLY A 136 8.61 7.37 -9.04
N VAL A 137 8.31 8.02 -7.91
CA VAL A 137 8.57 9.46 -7.71
C VAL A 137 10.08 9.74 -7.78
N THR A 138 10.91 8.92 -7.12
CA THR A 138 12.37 9.07 -7.17
C THR A 138 12.90 8.95 -8.62
N ALA A 139 12.39 8.01 -9.41
CA ALA A 139 12.79 7.81 -10.80
C ALA A 139 12.33 8.94 -11.73
N VAL A 140 11.20 9.58 -11.45
CA VAL A 140 10.75 10.75 -12.22
C VAL A 140 11.57 11.99 -11.87
N TRP A 141 11.76 12.29 -10.58
CA TRP A 141 12.37 13.56 -10.18
C TRP A 141 13.90 13.55 -10.19
N GLN A 142 14.53 12.41 -9.88
CA GLN A 142 15.98 12.18 -9.96
C GLN A 142 16.84 13.18 -9.18
N VAL A 143 16.32 13.74 -8.08
CA VAL A 143 17.03 14.65 -7.17
C VAL A 143 17.27 14.01 -5.82
N TRP A 144 18.39 14.34 -5.17
CA TRP A 144 18.88 13.63 -3.98
C TRP A 144 17.87 13.55 -2.82
N PHE A 145 17.03 14.57 -2.64
CA PHE A 145 16.07 14.59 -1.53
C PHE A 145 14.91 13.61 -1.75
N THR A 146 14.65 13.14 -2.97
CA THR A 146 13.63 12.10 -3.23
C THR A 146 13.97 10.73 -2.65
N PHE A 147 15.16 10.59 -2.07
CA PHE A 147 15.52 9.42 -1.28
C PHE A 147 15.04 9.52 0.19
N ILE A 148 14.60 10.68 0.66
CA ILE A 148 14.11 10.86 2.05
C ILE A 148 12.92 9.93 2.34
N PRO A 149 11.90 9.80 1.47
CA PRO A 149 10.77 8.89 1.70
C PRO A 149 11.13 7.41 1.81
N TRP A 150 12.31 6.99 1.35
CA TRP A 150 12.73 5.58 1.36
C TRP A 150 12.84 5.00 2.78
N VAL A 151 12.93 5.86 3.81
CA VAL A 151 12.83 5.44 5.22
C VAL A 151 11.50 4.73 5.53
N ALA A 152 10.45 4.93 4.73
CA ALA A 152 9.19 4.20 4.88
C ALA A 152 9.31 2.71 4.53
N ILE A 153 10.25 2.30 3.67
CA ILE A 153 10.41 0.89 3.25
C ILE A 153 10.68 -0.04 4.45
N PRO A 154 11.72 0.21 5.30
CA PRO A 154 11.88 -0.57 6.53
C PRO A 154 10.72 -0.36 7.51
N GLY A 155 10.06 0.81 7.49
CA GLY A 155 8.84 1.07 8.24
C GLY A 155 7.72 0.07 7.91
N TYR A 156 7.37 -0.06 6.62
CA TYR A 156 6.36 -1.01 6.14
C TYR A 156 6.71 -2.45 6.49
N TYR A 157 7.98 -2.83 6.40
CA TYR A 157 8.42 -4.17 6.81
C TYR A 157 8.21 -4.44 8.31
N LEU A 158 8.52 -3.47 9.17
CA LEU A 158 8.30 -3.61 10.60
C LEU A 158 6.81 -3.66 10.95
N VAL A 159 6.00 -2.84 10.28
CA VAL A 159 4.54 -2.84 10.43
C VAL A 159 3.96 -4.17 9.96
N SER A 160 4.36 -4.66 8.78
CA SER A 160 3.86 -5.92 8.22
C SER A 160 4.17 -7.12 9.10
N LYS A 161 5.33 -7.14 9.78
CA LYS A 161 5.66 -8.20 10.75
C LYS A 161 4.73 -8.21 11.96
N LYS A 162 4.33 -7.03 12.45
CA LYS A 162 3.38 -6.93 13.55
C LYS A 162 1.99 -7.37 13.12
N GLU A 163 1.57 -6.99 11.91
CA GLU A 163 0.32 -7.48 11.33
C GLU A 163 0.33 -8.99 11.18
N ASP A 164 1.40 -9.57 10.62
CA ASP A 164 1.53 -11.02 10.47
C ASP A 164 1.42 -11.73 11.83
N ALA A 165 2.02 -11.18 12.89
CA ALA A 165 1.93 -11.74 14.24
C ALA A 165 0.51 -11.67 14.83
N LEU A 166 -0.19 -10.55 14.65
CA LEU A 166 -1.57 -10.39 15.11
C LEU A 166 -2.53 -11.30 14.33
N LEU A 167 -2.39 -11.36 13.01
CA LEU A 167 -3.18 -12.25 12.15
C LEU A 167 -2.95 -13.72 12.51
N LEU A 168 -1.71 -14.09 12.84
CA LEU A 168 -1.41 -15.44 13.32
C LEU A 168 -2.07 -15.74 14.68
N GLN A 169 -2.09 -14.78 15.60
CA GLN A 169 -2.76 -14.97 16.90
C GLN A 169 -4.27 -15.15 16.78
N HIS A 170 -4.92 -14.50 15.81
CA HIS A 170 -6.38 -14.52 15.69
C HIS A 170 -6.92 -15.58 14.72
N PHE A 171 -6.23 -15.84 13.61
CA PHE A 171 -6.65 -16.83 12.60
C PHE A 171 -5.88 -18.15 12.68
N ASP A 172 -4.86 -18.23 13.53
CA ASP A 172 -4.10 -19.43 13.88
C ASP A 172 -3.70 -20.27 12.64
N HIS A 173 -4.14 -21.52 12.57
CA HIS A 173 -3.80 -22.44 11.48
C HIS A 173 -4.23 -21.96 10.09
N ARG A 174 -5.29 -21.13 9.97
CA ARG A 174 -5.71 -20.57 8.68
C ARG A 174 -4.67 -19.59 8.13
N TYR A 175 -4.13 -18.73 9.00
CA TYR A 175 -3.08 -17.79 8.60
C TYR A 175 -1.74 -18.46 8.36
N SER A 176 -1.39 -19.46 9.17
CA SER A 176 -0.17 -20.25 8.98
C SER A 176 -0.11 -20.90 7.58
N ARG A 177 -1.20 -21.55 7.14
CA ARG A 177 -1.30 -22.12 5.79
C ARG A 177 -1.24 -21.06 4.68
N TYR A 178 -1.69 -19.84 4.94
CA TYR A 178 -1.57 -18.74 4.00
C TYR A 178 -0.13 -18.22 3.90
N LEU A 179 0.57 -18.11 5.04
CA LEU A 179 1.98 -17.73 5.12
C LEU A 179 2.88 -18.67 4.31
N GLU A 180 2.59 -19.97 4.30
CA GLU A 180 3.33 -20.96 3.52
C GLU A 180 3.24 -20.71 2.00
N ARG A 181 2.06 -20.31 1.52
CA ARG A 181 1.73 -20.21 0.09
C ARG A 181 2.05 -18.85 -0.52
N VAL A 182 1.91 -17.77 0.24
CA VAL A 182 2.00 -16.40 -0.27
C VAL A 182 3.14 -15.66 0.42
N GLY A 183 3.98 -14.95 -0.33
CA GLY A 183 5.11 -14.16 0.20
C GLY A 183 4.68 -12.79 0.71
N ALA A 184 5.53 -12.11 1.49
CA ALA A 184 5.18 -10.81 2.07
C ALA A 184 4.99 -9.72 1.01
N PHE A 185 6.03 -9.50 0.18
CA PHE A 185 6.07 -8.48 -0.88
C PHE A 185 6.48 -9.04 -2.24
N ILE A 186 7.01 -10.27 -2.28
CA ILE A 186 7.44 -10.95 -3.51
C ILE A 186 6.68 -12.28 -3.57
N PRO A 187 6.12 -12.67 -4.73
CA PRO A 187 5.43 -13.94 -4.88
C PRO A 187 6.33 -15.13 -4.54
N LYS A 188 5.78 -16.14 -3.86
CA LYS A 188 6.48 -17.41 -3.64
C LYS A 188 6.36 -18.29 -4.88
N LEU A 189 7.49 -18.69 -5.45
CA LEU A 189 7.53 -19.69 -6.52
C LEU A 189 7.25 -21.06 -5.91
N GLY A 190 6.12 -21.71 -6.27
CA GLY A 190 5.80 -23.08 -5.84
C GLY A 190 4.80 -23.25 -4.69
N GLY A 191 4.03 -22.21 -4.32
CA GLY A 191 2.97 -22.35 -3.32
C GLY A 191 1.93 -23.41 -3.72
N ARG A 192 1.81 -24.49 -2.95
CA ARG A 192 0.79 -25.54 -3.17
C ARG A 192 -0.61 -24.91 -3.17
N ARG A 193 -1.29 -24.93 -4.32
CA ARG A 193 -2.72 -24.56 -4.41
C ARG A 193 -3.55 -25.70 -3.83
N GLU A 194 -3.79 -25.70 -2.53
CA GLU A 194 -4.97 -26.41 -2.01
C GLU A 194 -6.21 -25.60 -2.39
N ALA A 195 -7.07 -26.22 -3.21
CA ALA A 195 -8.39 -25.72 -3.51
C ALA A 195 -9.12 -25.44 -2.18
N GLN A 196 -9.75 -24.27 -2.12
CA GLN A 196 -10.58 -23.81 -1.02
C GLN A 196 -11.67 -24.85 -0.76
N ARG A 197 -11.41 -25.82 0.12
CA ARG A 197 -12.45 -26.68 0.69
C ARG A 197 -13.19 -25.82 1.69
N ASP A 198 -14.46 -25.57 1.41
CA ASP A 198 -15.42 -25.07 2.39
C ASP A 198 -15.24 -25.85 3.69
N TYR A 199 -14.85 -25.14 4.74
CA TYR A 199 -14.97 -25.64 6.10
C TYR A 199 -16.24 -25.03 6.67
N PRO A 200 -17.19 -25.85 7.16
CA PRO A 200 -18.38 -25.33 7.81
C PRO A 200 -18.00 -24.59 9.10
N GLU A 201 -18.86 -23.61 9.45
CA GLU A 201 -18.78 -22.76 10.63
C GLU A 201 -18.69 -23.53 11.95
#